data_AF-A0A9P2ZQD9-F1
#
_entry.id   AF-A0A9P2ZQD9-F1
#
_cell.length_a   1.000
_cell.length_b   1.000
_cell.length_c   1.000
_cell.angle_alpha   90.00
_cell.angle_beta   90.00
_cell.angle_gamma   90.00
#
_symmetry.space_group_name_H-M   'P 1'
#
loop_
_entity.id
_entity.type
_entity.pdbx_description
1 polymer ?
#
loop_
_entity_poly.entity_id
_entity_poly.type
_entity_poly.pdbx_seq_one_letter_code
_entity_poly.pdbx_strand_id
1 'polypeptide(L)' 'MPVPTATASWHRLIRFLAFEDAQVHLGEPVDPDLDVGAACAEGTRVEAWVLDAEVPWDPRAVRTGEIRTVRERGEMA' A
#
# COMPACT_ATOMS: atom_id res chain seq x y z
N MET A 1 22.48 -10.15 18.64
CA MET A 1 22.61 -10.65 17.25
C MET A 1 22.42 -9.46 16.33
N PRO A 2 23.28 -9.23 15.31
CA PRO A 2 22.94 -8.25 14.29
C PRO A 2 21.75 -8.79 13.49
N VAL A 3 20.64 -8.05 13.52
CA VAL A 3 19.57 -8.24 12.53
C VAL A 3 20.18 -7.85 11.19
N PRO A 4 20.18 -8.74 10.17
CA PRO A 4 20.56 -8.34 8.83
C PRO A 4 19.63 -7.20 8.42
N THR A 5 20.14 -5.98 8.33
CA THR A 5 19.41 -4.84 7.78
C THR A 5 19.42 -5.00 6.26
N ALA A 6 18.64 -5.95 5.76
CA ALA A 6 18.28 -5.94 4.36
C ALA A 6 17.61 -4.60 4.08
N THR A 7 18.11 -3.85 3.10
CA THR A 7 17.45 -2.63 2.67
C THR A 7 16.10 -3.04 2.10
N ALA A 8 15.02 -2.68 2.78
CA ALA A 8 13.67 -2.94 2.29
C ALA A 8 13.53 -2.29 0.91
N SER A 9 12.93 -3.00 -0.04
CA SER A 9 12.76 -2.46 -1.39
C SER A 9 11.70 -1.34 -1.44
N TRP A 10 10.90 -1.19 -0.38
CA TRP A 10 9.83 -0.23 -0.16
C TRP A 10 10.08 0.56 1.13
N HIS A 11 9.52 1.77 1.23
CA HIS A 11 9.81 2.69 2.34
C HIS A 11 8.57 3.19 3.07
N ARG A 12 7.39 3.14 2.44
CA ARG A 12 6.12 3.52 3.07
C ARG A 12 5.12 2.37 2.98
N LEU A 13 4.54 2.00 4.13
CA LEU A 13 3.53 0.95 4.19
C LEU A 13 2.13 1.55 4.30
N ILE A 14 1.22 1.07 3.45
CA ILE A 14 -0.23 1.25 3.59
C ILE A 14 -0.95 -0.08 3.50
N ARG A 15 -2.11 -0.17 4.15
CA ARG A 15 -3.09 -1.24 3.98
C ARG A 15 -4.32 -0.67 3.32
N PHE A 16 -4.74 -1.24 2.20
CA PHE A 16 -5.83 -0.66 1.42
C PHE A 16 -6.72 -1.74 0.83
N LEU A 17 -7.97 -1.38 0.54
CA LEU A 17 -8.89 -2.17 -0.25
C LEU A 17 -8.64 -1.80 -1.72
N ALA A 18 -8.30 -2.75 -2.58
CA ALA A 18 -8.10 -2.47 -4.00
C ALA A 18 -9.44 -2.30 -4.73
N PHE A 19 -9.50 -1.33 -5.63
CA PHE A 19 -10.68 -1.11 -6.47
C PHE A 19 -10.89 -2.26 -7.46
N GLU A 20 -9.80 -2.86 -7.94
CA GLU A 20 -9.79 -3.85 -9.02
C GLU A 20 -10.38 -5.21 -8.62
N ASP A 21 -10.12 -5.67 -7.40
CA ASP A 21 -10.52 -7.01 -6.94
C ASP A 21 -11.28 -7.02 -5.61
N ALA A 22 -11.51 -5.84 -5.02
CA ALA A 22 -12.14 -5.68 -3.72
C ALA A 22 -11.49 -6.52 -2.61
N GLN A 23 -10.18 -6.83 -2.74
CA GLN A 23 -9.39 -7.48 -1.70
C GLN A 23 -8.53 -6.47 -0.95
N VAL A 24 -8.14 -6.84 0.26
CA VAL A 24 -7.22 -6.04 1.06
C VAL A 24 -5.79 -6.42 0.70
N HIS A 25 -4.98 -5.41 0.41
CA HIS A 25 -3.56 -5.56 0.08
C HIS A 25 -2.70 -4.73 1.03
N LEU A 26 -1.44 -5.14 1.17
CA LEU A 26 -0.38 -4.30 1.70
C LEU A 26 0.36 -3.67 0.52
N GLY A 27 0.78 -2.43 0.66
CA GLY A 27 1.36 -1.68 -0.44
C GLY A 27 2.19 -0.48 -0.04
N GLU A 28 2.73 0.18 -1.05
CA GLU A 28 3.41 1.46 -0.96
C GLU A 28 2.82 2.43 -1.97
N PRO A 29 2.46 3.68 -1.58
CA PRO A 29 2.01 4.68 -2.53
C PRO A 29 3.01 4.84 -3.69
N VAL A 30 2.50 4.93 -4.92
CA VAL A 30 3.35 5.18 -6.09
C VAL A 30 4.00 6.56 -6.00
N ASP A 31 3.25 7.55 -5.51
CA ASP A 31 3.77 8.86 -5.14
C ASP A 31 4.25 8.83 -3.68
N PRO A 32 5.57 8.91 -3.43
CA PRO A 32 6.13 8.83 -2.09
C PRO A 32 5.77 10.04 -1.21
N ASP A 33 5.42 11.18 -1.80
CA ASP A 33 5.13 12.43 -1.09
C ASP A 33 3.62 12.64 -0.85
N LEU A 34 2.78 11.78 -1.41
CA LEU A 34 1.33 11.85 -1.25
C LEU A 34 0.89 11.57 0.20
N ASP A 35 0.09 12.48 0.74
CA ASP A 35 -0.73 12.22 1.92
C ASP A 35 -1.95 11.39 1.51
N VAL A 36 -1.88 10.09 1.78
CA VAL A 36 -2.93 9.13 1.44
C VAL A 36 -4.25 9.45 2.15
N GLY A 37 -4.20 9.99 3.38
CA GLY A 37 -5.41 10.32 4.13
C GLY A 37 -6.15 11.51 3.53
N ALA A 38 -5.41 12.59 3.23
CA ALA A 38 -5.96 13.77 2.58
C ALA A 38 -6.49 13.44 1.18
N ALA A 39 -5.71 12.71 0.38
CA ALA A 39 -6.11 12.32 -0.98
C ALA A 39 -7.42 11.52 -0.98
N CYS A 40 -7.53 10.50 -0.11
CA CYS A 40 -8.77 9.73 0.03
C CYS A 40 -9.95 10.58 0.51
N ALA A 41 -9.73 11.57 1.39
CA ALA A 41 -10.79 12.44 1.88
C ALA A 41 -11.31 13.43 0.81
N GLU A 42 -10.44 13.82 -0.12
CA GLU A 42 -10.74 14.73 -1.22
C GLU A 42 -11.26 14.02 -2.49
N GLY A 43 -11.33 12.69 -2.48
CA GLY A 43 -11.68 11.89 -3.67
C GLY A 43 -10.57 11.88 -4.73
N THR A 44 -9.34 12.15 -4.31
CA THR A 44 -8.16 12.11 -5.18
C THR A 44 -7.69 10.67 -5.31
N ARG A 45 -7.50 10.23 -6.56
CA ARG A 45 -7.01 8.88 -6.88
C ARG A 45 -5.68 8.61 -6.19
N VAL A 46 -5.63 7.52 -5.42
CA VAL A 46 -4.41 6.99 -4.82
C VAL A 46 -4.06 5.67 -5.49
N GLU A 47 -2.83 5.55 -5.99
CA GLU A 47 -2.28 4.31 -6.56
C GLU A 47 -1.16 3.79 -5.67
N ALA A 48 -1.06 2.47 -5.55
CA ALA A 48 -0.07 1.82 -4.70
C ALA A 48 0.53 0.58 -5.36
N TRP A 49 1.84 0.40 -5.21
CA TRP A 49 2.51 -0.86 -5.47
C TRP A 49 2.04 -1.92 -4.48
N VAL A 50 1.74 -3.13 -4.93
CA VAL A 50 1.40 -4.26 -4.06
C VAL A 50 2.68 -4.87 -3.49
N LEU A 51 2.66 -5.22 -2.20
CA LEU A 51 3.71 -5.98 -1.54
C LEU A 51 3.33 -7.46 -1.47
N ASP A 52 4.31 -8.35 -1.61
CA ASP A 52 4.15 -9.80 -1.45
C ASP A 52 4.12 -10.24 0.04
N ALA A 53 3.30 -9.56 0.85
CA ALA A 53 3.25 -9.77 2.28
C ALA A 53 1.83 -9.99 2.79
N GLU A 54 1.67 -10.96 3.68
CA GLU A 54 0.42 -11.18 4.42
C GLU A 54 0.33 -10.33 5.69
N VAL A 55 1.49 -9.98 6.28
CA VAL A 55 1.56 -9.24 7.56
C VAL A 55 2.41 -7.96 7.45
N PRO A 56 2.04 -6.86 8.14
CA PRO A 56 2.73 -5.58 8.07
C PRO A 56 4.21 -5.57 8.50
N TRP A 57 4.62 -6.55 9.31
CA TRP A 57 5.96 -6.62 9.91
C TRP A 57 6.84 -7.68 9.25
N ASP A 58 6.51 -8.14 8.04
CA ASP A 58 7.39 -9.03 7.29
C ASP A 58 8.63 -8.25 6.80
N PRO A 59 9.84 -8.52 7.34
CA PRO A 59 11.05 -7.81 6.95
C PRO A 59 11.56 -8.22 5.56
N ARG A 60 10.95 -9.23 4.93
CA ARG A 60 11.33 -9.75 3.61
C ARG A 60 10.40 -9.30 2.49
N ALA A 61 9.33 -8.57 2.83
CA ALA A 61 8.37 -8.07 1.86
C ALA A 61 9.06 -7.27 0.75
N VAL A 62 8.64 -7.47 -0.49
CA VAL A 62 9.07 -6.75 -1.68
C VAL A 62 7.87 -6.35 -2.52
N ARG A 63 8.06 -5.37 -3.42
CA ARG A 63 7.03 -5.03 -4.40
C ARG A 63 6.85 -6.18 -5.39
N THR A 64 5.61 -6.56 -5.67
CA THR A 64 5.29 -7.55 -6.72
C THR A 64 5.50 -7.00 -8.13
N GLY A 65 5.53 -5.67 -8.26
CA GLY A 65 5.51 -4.97 -9.55
C GLY A 65 4.10 -4.66 -10.05
N GLU A 66 3.06 -5.09 -9.34
CA GLU A 66 1.68 -4.69 -9.62
C GLU A 66 1.35 -3.35 -8.97
N ILE A 67 0.61 -2.50 -9.68
CA ILE A 67 -0.01 -1.28 -9.16
C ILE A 67 -1.52 -1.52 -9.04
N ARG A 68 -2.10 -1.09 -7.93
CA ARG A 68 -3.55 -1.15 -7.67
C ARG A 68 -4.05 0.22 -7.20
N THR A 69 -5.31 0.48 -7.44
CA THR A 69 -5.98 1.70 -7.03
C THR A 69 -6.61 1.51 -5.66
N VAL A 70 -6.34 2.43 -4.73
CA VAL A 70 -6.99 2.44 -3.42
C VAL A 70 -8.46 2.77 -3.63
N ARG A 71 -9.33 1.88 -3.16
CA ARG A 71 -10.77 2.10 -3.14
C ARG A 71 -11.10 3.07 -2.02
N GLU A 72 -11.68 4.20 -2.40
CA GLU A 72 -12.33 5.10 -1.45
C GLU A 72 -13.41 4.34 -0.68
N ARG A 73 -13.49 4.61 0.62
CA ARG A 73 -14.56 4.04 1.45
C ARG A 73 -15.85 4.76 1.09
N GLY A 74 -16.50 4.33 0.01
CA GLY A 74 -17.87 4.75 -0.30
C GLY A 74 -18.72 4.46 0.92
N GLU A 75 -19.44 5.48 1.40
CA GLU A 75 -20.48 5.30 2.41
C GLU A 75 -21.29 4.05 2.06
N MET A 76 -21.33 3.12 3.00
CA MET A 76 -22.32 2.06 2.95
C MET A 76 -23.68 2.74 3.04
N ALA A 77 -24.30 2.98 1.88
CA ALA A 77 -25.72 3.28 1.77
C ALA A 77 -26.55 2.09 2.24
#